data_AF-A0AAN5BSF8-F1
#
_entry.id   AF-A0AAN5BSF8-F1
#
_cell.length_a   1.000
_cell.length_b   1.000
_cell.length_c   1.000
_cell.angle_alpha   90.00
_cell.angle_beta   90.00
_cell.angle_gamma   90.00
#
_symmetry.space_group_name_H-M   'P 1'
#
loop_
_entity.id
_entity.type
_entity.pdbx_description
1 polymer ?
#
loop_
_entity_poly.entity_id
_entity_poly.type
_entity_poly.pdbx_seq_one_letter_code
_entity_poly.pdbx_strand_id
1 'polypeptide(L)'
;MFLDHYKPTYLTDLKLCEHHGMIVPGSVLAADNVLYPGNPPYLEYVRSSVEQKREAAKGGPMKGYNVERTSQRQVNSHMPEGDTPAFEVIGNPNLVYQSVLQQPEGEWVSLRVEDGIVQICPLLITVIGCHRSHPMCGVGGAGIGLVH
;
A
#
# COMPACT_ATOMS: atom_id res chain seq x y z
N MET A 1 5.39 5.74 7.43
CA MET A 1 6.02 5.55 6.10
C MET A 1 5.29 6.42 5.09
N PHE A 2 6.00 7.08 4.17
CA PHE A 2 5.42 7.91 3.11
C PHE A 2 5.75 7.31 1.74
N LEU A 3 4.74 7.15 0.88
CA LEU A 3 4.82 6.56 -0.46
C LEU A 3 4.48 7.64 -1.50
N ASP A 4 5.50 8.21 -2.12
CA ASP A 4 5.37 9.26 -3.15
C ASP A 4 6.38 9.06 -4.30
N HIS A 5 6.69 7.80 -4.59
CA HIS A 5 7.61 7.43 -5.65
C HIS A 5 6.85 6.75 -6.80
N TYR A 6 7.52 5.89 -7.55
CA TYR A 6 6.91 5.10 -8.60
C TYR A 6 5.71 4.28 -8.10
N LYS A 7 4.51 4.47 -8.68
CA LYS A 7 3.29 3.86 -8.12
C LYS A 7 3.25 2.33 -8.23
N PRO A 8 3.70 1.69 -9.32
CA PRO A 8 3.67 0.23 -9.43
C PRO A 8 4.51 -0.51 -8.38
N THR A 9 5.49 0.15 -7.74
CA THR A 9 6.27 -0.42 -6.62
C THR A 9 5.56 -0.31 -5.27
N TYR A 10 4.53 0.54 -5.09
CA TYR A 10 3.92 0.78 -3.76
C TYR A 10 3.48 -0.51 -3.08
N LEU A 11 2.86 -1.43 -3.84
CA LEU A 11 2.40 -2.69 -3.29
C LEU A 11 3.55 -3.62 -2.93
N THR A 12 4.57 -3.70 -3.79
CA THR A 12 5.76 -4.53 -3.58
C THR A 12 6.56 -4.03 -2.37
N ASP A 13 6.76 -2.71 -2.26
CA ASP A 13 7.46 -2.07 -1.14
C ASP A 13 6.69 -2.21 0.16
N LEU A 14 5.36 -2.04 0.12
CA LEU A 14 4.51 -2.28 1.29
C LEU A 14 4.72 -3.71 1.79
N LYS A 15 4.55 -4.72 0.92
CA LYS A 15 4.74 -6.14 1.28
C LYS A 15 6.15 -6.43 1.77
N LEU A 16 7.17 -5.78 1.24
CA LEU A 16 8.55 -5.93 1.70
C LEU A 16 8.70 -5.40 3.14
N CYS A 17 8.14 -4.22 3.41
CA CYS A 17 8.15 -3.63 4.74
C CYS A 17 7.36 -4.46 5.75
N GLU A 18 6.24 -5.05 5.35
CA GLU A 18 5.49 -6.01 6.15
C GLU A 18 6.32 -7.26 6.49
N HIS A 19 7.03 -7.81 5.49
CA HIS A 19 7.83 -9.02 5.64
C HIS A 19 8.97 -8.85 6.64
N HIS A 20 9.63 -7.68 6.61
CA HIS A 20 10.71 -7.33 7.54
C HIS A 20 10.21 -6.83 8.91
N GLY A 21 8.90 -6.76 9.14
CA GLY A 21 8.32 -6.28 10.41
C GLY A 21 8.48 -4.77 10.63
N MET A 22 8.72 -3.99 9.57
CA MET A 22 8.77 -2.53 9.65
C MET A 22 7.37 -1.91 9.72
N ILE A 23 6.35 -2.69 9.37
CA ILE A 23 4.94 -2.32 9.47
C ILE A 23 4.27 -3.20 10.52
N VAL A 24 3.83 -2.56 11.60
CA VAL A 24 3.16 -3.17 12.75
C VAL A 24 1.87 -2.41 13.07
N PRO A 25 0.93 -3.00 13.82
CA PRO A 25 -0.23 -2.24 14.33
C PRO A 25 0.20 -0.94 15.01
N GLY A 26 -0.50 0.16 14.69
CA GLY A 26 -0.14 1.52 15.07
C GLY A 26 0.71 2.26 14.03
N SER A 27 1.24 1.58 13.02
CA SER A 27 1.98 2.23 11.93
C SER A 27 1.04 3.09 11.08
N VAL A 28 1.53 4.26 10.67
CA VAL A 28 0.84 5.18 9.77
C VAL A 28 1.58 5.25 8.44
N LEU A 29 0.82 5.08 7.37
CA LEU A 29 1.22 5.10 5.97
C LEU A 29 0.52 6.29 5.31
N ALA A 30 1.24 7.14 4.60
CA ALA A 30 0.66 8.16 3.75
C ALA A 30 1.07 7.88 2.30
N ALA A 31 0.11 7.74 1.39
CA ALA A 31 0.37 7.42 0.00
C ALA A 31 -0.23 8.48 -0.93
N ASP A 32 0.61 9.13 -1.72
CA ASP A 32 0.17 10.18 -2.64
C ASP A 32 -0.27 9.62 -4.00
N ASN A 33 -1.15 10.37 -4.68
CA ASN A 33 -1.59 10.11 -6.05
C ASN A 33 -2.22 8.72 -6.29
N VAL A 34 -2.78 8.10 -5.25
CA VAL A 34 -3.46 6.80 -5.30
C VAL A 34 -4.87 6.87 -5.88
N LEU A 35 -5.49 8.06 -5.88
CA LEU A 35 -6.83 8.30 -6.46
C LEU A 35 -6.74 8.71 -7.93
N TYR A 36 -5.84 9.64 -8.27
CA TYR A 36 -5.56 10.04 -9.64
C TYR A 36 -4.06 10.35 -9.83
N PRO A 37 -3.40 9.91 -10.92
CA PRO A 37 -3.90 8.99 -11.96
C PRO A 37 -4.16 7.55 -11.46
N GLY A 38 -3.96 7.26 -10.17
CA GLY A 38 -4.44 6.05 -9.53
C GLY A 38 -3.36 5.01 -9.23
N ASN A 39 -3.64 4.15 -8.24
CA ASN A 39 -2.93 2.90 -8.01
C ASN A 39 -3.91 1.80 -7.52
N PRO A 40 -4.72 1.24 -8.44
CA PRO A 40 -5.74 0.27 -8.06
C PRO A 40 -5.20 -0.96 -7.31
N PRO A 41 -4.07 -1.59 -7.70
CA PRO A 41 -3.53 -2.74 -6.99
C PRO A 41 -3.19 -2.46 -5.52
N TYR A 42 -2.62 -1.27 -5.24
CA TYR A 42 -2.31 -0.87 -3.87
C TYR A 42 -3.58 -0.66 -3.03
N LEU A 43 -4.57 0.07 -3.57
CA LEU A 43 -5.83 0.34 -2.86
C LEU A 43 -6.63 -0.93 -2.59
N GLU A 44 -6.68 -1.84 -3.57
CA GLU A 44 -7.32 -3.14 -3.45
C GLU A 44 -6.69 -3.93 -2.29
N TYR A 45 -5.36 -4.00 -2.23
CA TYR A 45 -4.66 -4.71 -1.18
C TYR A 45 -4.90 -4.11 0.22
N VAL A 46 -4.77 -2.79 0.37
CA VAL A 46 -4.96 -2.10 1.66
C VAL A 46 -6.40 -2.26 2.16
N ARG A 47 -7.38 -2.24 1.26
CA ARG A 47 -8.81 -2.40 1.60
C ARG A 47 -9.28 -3.85 1.69
N SER A 48 -8.45 -4.82 1.33
CA SER A 48 -8.80 -6.25 1.38
C SER A 48 -8.87 -6.78 2.81
N SER A 49 -9.75 -7.75 3.03
CA SER A 49 -9.81 -8.50 4.29
C SER A 49 -8.58 -9.41 4.47
N VAL A 50 -8.37 -9.87 5.71
CA VAL A 50 -7.28 -10.82 6.01
C VAL A 50 -7.46 -12.13 5.24
N GLU A 51 -8.69 -12.60 5.09
CA GLU A 51 -9.04 -13.81 4.35
C GLU A 51 -8.65 -13.65 2.88
N GLN A 52 -9.03 -12.53 2.25
CA GLN A 52 -8.67 -12.23 0.86
C GLN A 52 -7.14 -12.18 0.66
N LYS A 53 -6.42 -11.56 1.59
CA LYS A 53 -4.95 -11.51 1.54
C LYS A 53 -4.31 -12.87 1.72
N ARG A 54 -4.87 -13.72 2.60
CA ARG A 54 -4.39 -15.09 2.80
C ARG A 54 -4.63 -15.97 1.58
N GLU A 55 -5.80 -15.88 0.96
CA GLU A 55 -6.07 -16.58 -0.30
C GLU A 55 -5.12 -16.12 -1.40
N ALA A 56 -4.90 -14.80 -1.55
CA ALA A 56 -3.93 -14.28 -2.50
C ALA A 56 -2.49 -14.76 -2.21
N ALA A 57 -2.12 -14.90 -0.94
CA ALA A 57 -0.80 -15.42 -0.54
C ALA A 57 -0.59 -16.90 -0.87
N LYS A 58 -1.66 -17.71 -1.02
CA LYS A 58 -1.54 -19.10 -1.50
C LYS A 58 -1.06 -19.19 -2.94
N GLY A 59 -1.27 -18.14 -3.73
CA GLY A 59 -0.77 -18.02 -5.11
C GLY A 59 0.75 -17.94 -5.23
N GLY A 60 1.47 -17.86 -4.10
CA GLY A 60 2.92 -17.79 -4.04
C GLY A 60 3.45 -16.36 -3.87
N PRO A 61 4.78 -16.20 -3.74
CA PRO A 61 5.39 -14.88 -3.62
C PRO A 61 5.24 -14.07 -4.91
N MET A 62 5.05 -12.77 -4.75
CA MET A 62 5.06 -11.84 -5.86
C MET A 62 6.50 -11.65 -6.34
N LYS A 63 6.71 -11.80 -7.65
CA LYS A 63 7.97 -11.50 -8.35
C LYS A 63 7.67 -10.47 -9.44
N GLY A 64 8.11 -9.23 -9.25
CA GLY A 64 7.79 -8.14 -10.17
C GLY A 64 6.93 -7.03 -9.59
N TYR A 65 6.61 -6.08 -10.46
CA TYR A 65 5.71 -4.97 -10.19
C TYR A 65 4.36 -5.24 -10.86
N ASN A 66 3.25 -4.91 -10.19
CA ASN A 66 1.95 -5.00 -10.82
C ASN A 66 1.71 -3.77 -11.70
N VAL A 67 1.97 -3.92 -12.99
CA VAL A 67 1.80 -2.87 -14.00
C VAL A 67 0.52 -3.01 -14.82
N GLU A 68 -0.23 -4.11 -14.70
CA GLU A 68 -1.37 -4.44 -15.58
C GLU A 68 -2.47 -3.38 -15.60
N ARG A 69 -2.69 -2.70 -14.46
CA ARG A 69 -3.69 -1.62 -14.33
C ARG A 69 -3.05 -0.24 -14.17
N THR A 70 -1.80 -0.09 -14.62
CA THR A 70 -1.08 1.18 -14.64
C THR A 70 -0.97 1.68 -16.07
N SER A 71 -1.12 3.00 -16.30
CA SER A 71 -0.98 3.56 -17.65
C SER A 71 0.44 3.38 -18.20
N GLN A 72 0.55 3.05 -19.50
CA GLN A 72 1.84 2.85 -20.18
C GLN A 72 2.78 4.06 -20.02
N ARG A 73 2.24 5.28 -20.05
CA ARG A 73 2.98 6.53 -19.85
C ARG A 73 3.61 6.61 -18.46
N GLN A 74 2.91 6.12 -17.43
CA GLN A 74 3.41 6.12 -16.06
C GLN A 74 4.49 5.04 -15.86
N VAL A 75 4.34 3.88 -16.53
CA VAL A 75 5.36 2.81 -16.52
C VAL A 75 6.64 3.26 -17.22
N ASN A 76 6.53 3.77 -18.44
CA ASN A 76 7.67 4.13 -19.29
C ASN A 76 8.50 5.32 -18.77
N SER A 77 7.95 6.13 -17.87
CA SER A 77 8.65 7.32 -17.34
C SER A 77 9.63 7.01 -16.22
N HIS A 78 9.55 5.83 -15.59
CA HIS A 78 10.26 5.54 -14.36
C HIS A 78 10.99 4.19 -14.33
N MET A 79 10.75 3.29 -15.30
CA MET A 79 11.49 2.03 -15.42
C MET A 79 12.06 1.83 -16.82
N PRO A 80 13.35 1.46 -16.94
CA PRO A 80 13.84 0.85 -18.17
C PRO A 80 13.12 -0.49 -18.39
N GLU A 81 12.86 -0.79 -19.67
CA GLU A 81 12.14 -2.01 -20.06
C GLU A 81 12.84 -3.26 -19.51
N GLY A 82 12.12 -4.08 -18.75
CA GLY A 82 12.62 -5.33 -18.17
C GLY A 82 13.20 -5.24 -16.74
N ASP A 83 13.17 -4.07 -16.09
CA ASP A 83 13.58 -3.96 -14.68
C ASP A 83 12.63 -4.73 -13.75
N THR A 84 13.16 -5.73 -13.04
CA THR A 84 12.40 -6.57 -12.12
C THR A 84 13.13 -6.68 -10.78
N PRO A 85 12.40 -6.65 -9.65
CA PRO A 85 13.01 -6.80 -8.35
C PRO A 85 13.61 -8.21 -8.22
N ALA A 86 14.84 -8.28 -7.71
CA ALA A 86 15.56 -9.54 -7.52
C ALA A 86 15.01 -10.40 -6.37
N PHE A 87 14.02 -9.89 -5.63
CA PHE A 87 13.46 -10.52 -4.45
C PHE A 87 12.02 -10.98 -4.67
N GLU A 88 11.62 -11.99 -3.91
CA GLU A 88 10.29 -12.59 -3.90
C GLU A 88 9.63 -12.27 -2.57
N VAL A 89 8.43 -11.66 -2.61
CA VAL A 89 7.78 -11.17 -1.39
C VAL A 89 6.30 -11.56 -1.31
N ILE A 90 5.91 -12.11 -0.17
CA ILE A 90 4.51 -12.45 0.14
C ILE A 90 3.82 -11.29 0.87
N GLY A 91 4.56 -10.64 1.78
CA GLY A 91 4.02 -9.69 2.76
C GLY A 91 3.49 -10.37 4.02
N ASN A 92 2.76 -9.61 4.84
CA ASN A 92 2.06 -10.12 6.02
C ASN A 92 0.54 -10.04 5.80
N PRO A 93 -0.10 -11.14 5.38
CA PRO A 93 -1.53 -11.14 5.04
C PRO A 93 -2.44 -10.95 6.27
N ASN A 94 -1.89 -10.95 7.49
CA ASN A 94 -2.65 -10.81 8.73
C ASN A 94 -2.84 -9.36 9.17
N LEU A 95 -2.23 -8.39 8.48
CA LEU A 95 -2.36 -6.98 8.82
C LEU A 95 -3.70 -6.41 8.32
N VAL A 96 -4.34 -5.65 9.21
CA VAL A 96 -5.58 -4.95 8.96
C VAL A 96 -5.29 -3.46 8.83
N TYR A 97 -5.72 -2.88 7.72
CA TYR A 97 -5.55 -1.45 7.45
C TYR A 97 -6.90 -0.74 7.51
N GLN A 98 -6.86 0.51 7.96
CA GLN A 98 -7.94 1.47 7.84
C GLN A 98 -7.43 2.61 6.95
N SER A 99 -8.07 2.81 5.80
CA SER A 99 -7.77 3.92 4.90
C SER A 99 -8.76 5.07 5.12
N VAL A 100 -8.26 6.26 5.41
CA VAL A 100 -9.04 7.49 5.52
C VAL A 100 -8.53 8.48 4.49
N LEU A 101 -9.44 8.94 3.64
CA LEU A 101 -9.14 9.99 2.69
C LEU A 101 -9.23 11.32 3.44
N GLN A 102 -8.08 11.91 3.73
CA GLN A 102 -8.00 13.18 4.43
C GLN A 102 -7.68 14.28 3.41
N GLN A 103 -8.70 15.08 3.08
CA GLN A 103 -8.52 16.27 2.26
C GLN A 103 -8.17 17.43 3.21
N PRO A 104 -7.00 18.07 3.08
CA PRO A 104 -6.67 19.24 3.89
C PRO A 104 -7.62 20.39 3.57
N GLU A 105 -8.07 21.10 4.59
CA GLU A 105 -8.81 22.36 4.43
C GLU A 105 -7.80 23.46 4.04
N GLY A 106 -7.77 23.88 2.76
CA GLY A 106 -6.81 24.92 2.31
C GLY A 106 -6.54 25.01 0.80
N GLU A 107 -5.52 25.81 0.45
CA GLU A 107 -5.14 26.15 -0.93
C GLU A 107 -4.59 24.93 -1.69
N TRP A 108 -5.19 24.69 -2.86
CA TRP A 108 -5.05 23.45 -3.63
C TRP A 108 -3.72 23.39 -4.38
N VAL A 109 -2.94 22.32 -4.18
CA VAL A 109 -1.89 21.96 -5.14
C VAL A 109 -2.57 21.31 -6.35
N SER A 110 -2.84 22.15 -7.36
CA SER A 110 -3.46 21.77 -8.61
C SER A 110 -2.37 21.43 -9.63
N LEU A 111 -2.22 20.16 -10.00
CA LEU A 111 -1.49 19.83 -11.23
C LEU A 111 -2.46 20.02 -12.41
N ARG A 112 -2.17 20.97 -13.29
CA ARG A 112 -2.83 21.03 -14.59
C ARG A 112 -2.30 19.90 -15.45
N VAL A 113 -3.16 18.92 -15.72
CA VAL A 113 -2.94 17.93 -16.77
C VAL A 113 -3.74 18.38 -17.99
N GLU A 114 -3.33 17.96 -19.19
CA GLU A 114 -3.99 18.31 -20.47
C GLU A 114 -5.51 18.02 -20.47
N ASP A 115 -5.98 17.13 -19.58
CA ASP A 115 -7.38 16.72 -19.42
C ASP A 115 -8.09 17.26 -18.15
N GLY A 116 -7.49 18.20 -17.39
CA GLY A 116 -8.16 18.85 -16.25
C GLY A 116 -7.28 19.14 -15.03
N ILE A 117 -7.89 19.74 -14.00
CA ILE A 117 -7.25 19.97 -12.70
C ILE A 117 -7.30 18.67 -11.90
N VAL A 118 -6.14 18.17 -11.51
CA VAL A 118 -6.01 17.01 -10.64
C VAL A 118 -5.79 17.47 -9.21
N GLN A 119 -6.65 17.01 -8.30
CA GLN A 119 -6.52 17.24 -6.87
C GLN A 119 -5.52 16.24 -6.27
N ILE A 120 -4.39 16.73 -5.77
CA ILE A 120 -3.43 15.93 -5.01
C ILE A 120 -3.97 15.80 -3.58
N CYS A 121 -4.36 14.59 -3.19
CA CYS A 121 -4.78 14.29 -1.83
C CYS A 121 -4.09 12.99 -1.38
N PRO A 122 -3.18 13.06 -0.41
CA PRO A 122 -2.57 11.85 0.12
C PRO A 122 -3.62 11.03 0.86
N LEU A 123 -3.64 9.73 0.61
CA LEU A 123 -4.47 8.80 1.36
C LEU A 123 -3.71 8.40 2.63
N LEU A 124 -4.29 8.72 3.79
CA LEU A 124 -3.77 8.28 5.07
C LEU A 124 -4.29 6.88 5.36
N ILE A 125 -3.38 5.99 5.72
CA ILE A 125 -3.65 4.58 5.97
C ILE A 125 -3.04 4.23 7.32
N THR A 126 -3.86 3.73 8.24
CA THR A 126 -3.41 3.31 9.57
C THR A 126 -3.50 1.79 9.66
N VAL A 127 -2.46 1.16 10.19
CA VAL A 127 -2.49 -0.27 10.51
C VAL A 127 -3.19 -0.42 11.85
N ILE A 128 -4.44 -0.87 11.84
CA ILE A 128 -5.28 -0.90 13.04
C ILE A 128 -5.15 -2.21 13.82
N GLY A 129 -4.60 -3.26 13.22
CA GLY A 129 -4.50 -4.55 13.88
C GLY A 129 -3.77 -5.62 13.10
N CYS A 130 -3.59 -6.76 13.76
CA CYS A 130 -2.98 -7.96 13.20
C CYS A 130 -3.75 -9.18 13.73
N HIS A 131 -4.24 -10.05 12.84
CA HIS A 131 -4.94 -11.27 13.27
C HIS A 131 -3.94 -12.21 13.98
N ARG A 132 -4.22 -12.58 15.24
CA ARG A 132 -3.30 -13.17 16.26
C ARG A 132 -2.55 -14.47 15.91
N SER A 133 -2.60 -14.94 14.67
CA SER A 133 -1.97 -16.19 14.23
C SER A 133 -0.55 -16.01 13.65
N HIS A 134 0.12 -14.86 13.86
CA HIS A 134 1.49 -14.63 13.36
C HIS A 134 2.46 -14.12 14.45
N PRO A 135 3.67 -14.70 14.56
CA PRO A 135 4.68 -14.29 15.55
C PRO A 135 5.15 -12.84 15.38
N MET A 136 5.04 -12.28 14.18
CA MET A 136 5.37 -10.88 13.88
C MET A 136 4.30 -9.87 14.34
N CYS A 137 3.14 -10.33 14.83
CA CYS A 137 2.15 -9.45 15.47
C CYS A 137 2.57 -8.99 16.89
N GLY A 138 3.71 -9.47 17.43
CA GLY A 138 4.04 -9.41 18.85
C GLY A 138 5.10 -8.38 19.30
N VAL A 139 5.66 -7.56 18.41
CA VAL A 139 6.72 -6.60 18.80
C VAL A 139 6.14 -5.20 18.94
N GLY A 140 5.32 -4.98 19.97
CA GLY A 140 4.69 -3.68 20.22
C GLY A 140 3.62 -3.74 21.30
N GLY A 141 4.03 -3.96 22.56
CA GLY A 141 3.11 -3.93 23.69
C GLY A 141 2.64 -2.50 24.02
N ALA A 142 1.34 -2.27 23.90
CA ALA A 142 0.52 -1.56 24.89
C ALA A 142 -0.95 -1.90 24.58
N GLY A 143 -1.67 -2.43 25.57
CA GLY A 143 -2.93 -3.12 25.38
C GLY A 143 -4.09 -2.25 24.89
N ILE A 144 -4.92 -2.86 24.06
CA ILE A 144 -6.38 -2.76 24.19
C ILE A 144 -6.93 -4.19 24.05
N GLY A 145 -7.29 -4.77 25.20
CA GLY A 145 -8.10 -5.97 25.22
C GLY A 145 -9.50 -5.61 24.76
N LEU A 146 -9.93 -6.14 23.61
CA LEU A 146 -11.35 -6.36 23.39
C LEU A 146 -11.63 -7.78 23.89
N VAL A 147 -12.25 -7.85 25.07
CA VAL A 147 -12.89 -9.04 25.60
C VAL A 147 -14.39 -8.80 25.51
N HIS A 148 -15.07 -9.77 24.87
CA HIS A 148 -16.50 -9.97 24.63
C HIS A 148 -17.18 -9.10 23.59
#